data_AF-A0A925S011-F1
#
_entry.id   AF-A0A925S011-F1
#
_cell.length_a   1.000
_cell.length_b   1.000
_cell.length_c   1.000
_cell.angle_alpha   90.00
_cell.angle_beta   90.00
_cell.angle_gamma   90.00
#
_symmetry.space_group_name_H-M   'P 1'
#
loop_
_entity.id
_entity.type
_entity.pdbx_description
1 polymer ?
#
loop_
_entity_poly.entity_id
_entity_poly.type
_entity_poly.pdbx_seq_one_letter_code
_entity_poly.pdbx_strand_id
1 'polypeptide(L)'
;MTRFTPRLLSATLALAIASAFDPVHAATTELTAEAVNDVATTTGAAATLRAQVLLDRAHFSPGEIDGGGGSNTARAIAAFQRSRDLADDGKLGAATWKALNADSAEVLVRYTIAAADVGPFNALPDDLMEKSKLAALGYTSAAEALGEKFHASPKLLQRLNPGKALDKAGTEILVPNIDGGAPLPQAARVIVDKSDSSVALVDAADKTIARYPASTGSKHDPLPVGEWKIKGVARNPDFHYNPALFWDADPSHAKAKLAPGPNNPVGTVWVDLSKEHYGIHGTPEPSKVGKTESHGCIRLSNWTADALAAAVAPGTPAILQE
;
A
#
# COMPACT_ATOMS: atom_id res chain seq x y z
N MET A 1 10.07 -63.81 69.42
CA MET A 1 10.77 -63.98 68.13
C MET A 1 9.85 -63.50 67.03
N THR A 2 10.15 -62.30 66.55
CA THR A 2 9.31 -61.37 65.79
C THR A 2 9.32 -61.73 64.30
N ARG A 3 8.14 -61.74 63.68
CA ARG A 3 7.95 -62.03 62.24
C ARG A 3 8.25 -60.79 61.39
N PHE A 4 9.08 -60.99 60.37
CA PHE A 4 9.40 -60.05 59.31
C PHE A 4 8.22 -59.87 58.34
N THR A 5 7.90 -58.63 57.97
CA THR A 5 7.17 -58.28 56.74
C THR A 5 7.84 -57.07 56.10
N PRO A 6 8.23 -57.09 54.81
CA PRO A 6 8.66 -55.89 54.12
C PRO A 6 7.46 -55.20 53.46
N ARG A 7 7.30 -53.90 53.71
CA ARG A 7 6.39 -53.02 52.96
C ARG A 7 7.03 -52.64 51.63
N LEU A 8 6.37 -52.97 50.52
CA LEU A 8 6.67 -52.39 49.21
C LEU A 8 6.20 -50.93 49.18
N LEU A 9 7.11 -49.99 48.93
CA LEU A 9 6.78 -48.63 48.49
C LEU A 9 6.43 -48.69 46.99
N SER A 10 5.18 -48.45 46.63
CA SER A 10 4.81 -48.08 45.24
C SER A 10 5.06 -46.59 45.05
N ALA A 11 5.97 -46.24 44.15
CA ALA A 11 6.15 -44.88 43.67
C ALA A 11 5.24 -44.67 42.45
N THR A 12 4.16 -43.89 42.62
CA THR A 12 3.30 -43.44 41.53
C THR A 12 3.97 -42.25 40.84
N LEU A 13 4.51 -42.46 39.64
CA LEU A 13 5.02 -41.40 38.78
C LEU A 13 3.83 -40.69 38.11
N ALA A 14 3.49 -39.50 38.59
CA ALA A 14 2.51 -38.63 37.93
C ALA A 14 3.17 -37.99 36.70
N LEU A 15 2.77 -38.41 35.51
CA LEU A 15 3.18 -37.82 34.25
C LEU A 15 2.40 -36.51 34.05
N ALA A 16 3.03 -35.37 34.34
CA ALA A 16 2.50 -34.07 33.97
C ALA A 16 2.62 -33.91 32.45
N ILE A 17 1.49 -33.97 31.73
CA ILE A 17 1.42 -33.62 30.31
C ILE A 17 1.47 -32.09 30.25
N ALA A 18 2.67 -31.54 30.09
CA ALA A 18 2.81 -30.15 29.68
C ALA A 18 2.30 -30.04 28.24
N SER A 19 1.14 -29.40 28.07
CA SER A 19 0.68 -28.92 26.76
C SER A 19 1.76 -27.97 26.23
N ALA A 20 2.49 -28.42 25.21
CA ALA A 20 3.34 -27.55 24.44
C ALA A 20 2.43 -26.55 23.71
N PHE A 21 2.51 -25.28 24.09
CA PHE A 21 2.01 -24.19 23.27
C PHE A 21 2.78 -24.24 21.96
N ASP A 22 2.14 -24.66 20.87
CA ASP A 22 2.69 -24.53 19.52
C ASP A 22 2.75 -23.02 19.17
N PRO A 23 3.94 -22.40 19.11
CA PRO A 23 4.05 -20.96 18.85
C PRO A 23 3.63 -20.60 17.40
N VAL A 24 3.46 -21.60 16.54
CA VAL A 24 2.98 -21.42 15.16
C VAL A 24 1.47 -21.17 15.11
N HIS A 25 0.70 -21.64 16.10
CA HIS A 25 -0.76 -21.45 16.14
C HIS A 25 -1.20 -20.13 16.82
N ALA A 26 -0.30 -19.49 17.57
CA ALA A 26 -0.59 -18.23 18.28
C ALA A 26 -0.50 -16.98 17.37
N ALA A 27 0.20 -17.07 16.22
CA ALA A 27 0.38 -15.92 15.33
C ALA A 27 -0.75 -15.74 14.30
N THR A 28 -1.61 -16.74 14.11
CA THR A 28 -2.76 -16.69 13.18
C THR A 28 -4.03 -16.14 13.83
N THR A 29 -4.04 -15.97 15.15
CA THR A 29 -5.22 -15.53 15.91
C THR A 29 -5.44 -14.01 15.91
N GLU A 30 -4.52 -13.21 15.35
CA GLU A 30 -4.56 -11.74 15.48
C GLU A 30 -5.32 -10.99 14.38
N LEU A 31 -5.60 -11.56 13.20
CA LEU A 31 -6.20 -10.82 12.07
C LEU A 31 -7.52 -11.41 11.59
N THR A 32 -8.45 -11.69 12.51
CA THR A 32 -9.81 -12.11 12.14
C THR A 32 -10.69 -10.91 11.80
N ALA A 33 -11.80 -11.15 11.08
CA ALA A 33 -12.78 -10.10 10.77
C ALA A 33 -13.33 -9.47 12.06
N GLU A 34 -13.63 -10.29 13.07
CA GLU A 34 -14.18 -9.83 14.35
C GLU A 34 -13.21 -8.91 15.07
N ALA A 35 -11.92 -9.30 15.18
CA ALA A 35 -10.91 -8.50 15.85
C ALA A 35 -10.65 -7.17 15.13
N VAL A 36 -10.59 -7.17 13.80
CA VAL A 36 -10.25 -5.98 13.01
C VAL A 36 -11.46 -5.04 12.84
N ASN A 37 -12.68 -5.56 12.80
CA ASN A 37 -13.90 -4.76 12.71
C ASN A 37 -14.37 -4.20 14.07
N ASP A 38 -13.89 -4.74 15.19
CA ASP A 38 -14.22 -4.21 16.51
C ASP A 38 -13.66 -2.80 16.73
N VAL A 39 -14.55 -1.85 17.03
CA VAL A 39 -14.24 -0.45 17.32
C VAL A 39 -13.39 -0.27 18.59
N ALA A 40 -13.45 -1.24 19.51
CA ALA A 40 -12.65 -1.28 20.72
C ALA A 40 -11.21 -1.76 20.48
N THR A 41 -10.90 -2.31 19.30
CA THR A 41 -9.56 -2.76 18.95
C THR A 41 -8.64 -1.56 18.66
N THR A 42 -7.82 -1.21 19.64
CA THR A 42 -6.91 -0.05 19.58
C THR A 42 -5.42 -0.39 19.70
N THR A 43 -5.08 -1.66 19.92
CA THR A 43 -3.69 -2.14 20.07
C THR A 43 -3.42 -3.44 19.29
N GLY A 44 -2.15 -3.73 19.00
CA GLY A 44 -1.73 -4.98 18.34
C GLY A 44 -1.86 -4.95 16.81
N ALA A 45 -1.69 -6.12 16.18
CA ALA A 45 -1.71 -6.24 14.73
C ALA A 45 -3.09 -5.92 14.13
N ALA A 46 -4.18 -6.37 14.77
CA ALA A 46 -5.55 -6.05 14.34
C ALA A 46 -5.77 -4.54 14.28
N ALA A 47 -5.36 -3.81 15.33
CA ALA A 47 -5.48 -2.36 15.38
C ALA A 47 -4.59 -1.67 14.32
N THR A 48 -3.42 -2.21 14.02
CA THR A 48 -2.54 -1.68 12.98
C THR A 48 -3.18 -1.80 11.60
N LEU A 49 -3.69 -2.99 11.24
CA LEU A 49 -4.42 -3.21 10.00
C LEU A 49 -5.67 -2.32 9.94
N ARG A 50 -6.42 -2.25 11.05
CA ARG A 50 -7.60 -1.40 11.18
C ARG A 50 -7.29 0.06 10.88
N ALA A 51 -6.24 0.60 11.48
CA ALA A 51 -5.81 1.96 11.22
C ALA A 51 -5.42 2.17 9.75
N GLN A 52 -4.67 1.25 9.13
CA GLN A 52 -4.26 1.37 7.74
C GLN A 52 -5.46 1.50 6.79
N VAL A 53 -6.48 0.66 6.94
CA VAL A 53 -7.70 0.75 6.12
C VAL A 53 -8.46 2.05 6.35
N LEU A 54 -8.67 2.45 7.62
CA LEU A 54 -9.39 3.69 7.95
C LEU A 54 -8.66 4.93 7.42
N LEU A 55 -7.32 4.93 7.46
CA LEU A 55 -6.48 5.99 6.92
C LEU A 55 -6.56 6.05 5.38
N ASP A 56 -6.54 4.90 4.71
CA ASP A 56 -6.70 4.82 3.25
C ASP A 56 -8.06 5.39 2.81
N ARG A 57 -9.15 5.00 3.47
CA ARG A 57 -10.50 5.55 3.22
C ARG A 57 -10.61 7.05 3.51
N ALA A 58 -9.81 7.56 4.44
CA ALA A 58 -9.74 8.97 4.78
C ALA A 58 -8.86 9.79 3.80
N HIS A 59 -8.29 9.17 2.76
CA HIS A 59 -7.31 9.74 1.81
C HIS A 59 -5.94 10.08 2.43
N PHE A 60 -5.63 9.55 3.61
CA PHE A 60 -4.31 9.65 4.24
C PHE A 60 -3.61 8.30 4.12
N SER A 61 -3.30 7.89 2.89
CA SER A 61 -2.92 6.51 2.60
C SER A 61 -1.65 6.08 3.37
N PRO A 62 -1.64 4.88 3.98
CA PRO A 62 -0.43 4.26 4.51
C PRO A 62 0.46 3.65 3.41
N GLY A 63 0.06 3.75 2.14
CA GLY A 63 0.64 3.00 1.03
C GLY A 63 0.00 1.62 0.90
N GLU A 64 0.78 0.63 0.49
CA GLU A 64 0.31 -0.77 0.47
C GLU A 64 -0.10 -1.23 1.88
N ILE A 65 -1.34 -1.69 2.03
CA ILE A 65 -1.87 -2.24 3.28
C ILE A 65 -1.23 -3.62 3.51
N ASP A 66 -0.40 -3.72 4.54
CA ASP A 66 0.39 -4.92 4.85
C ASP A 66 0.18 -5.44 6.30
N GLY A 67 -0.59 -4.71 7.10
CA GLY A 67 -0.80 -4.95 8.53
C GLY A 67 0.43 -4.59 9.40
N GLY A 68 1.40 -3.84 8.86
CA GLY A 68 2.64 -3.46 9.51
C GLY A 68 2.71 -1.99 9.95
N GLY A 69 3.30 -1.73 11.11
CA GLY A 69 3.49 -0.39 11.69
C GLY A 69 4.73 0.36 11.16
N GLY A 70 4.92 0.40 9.84
CA GLY A 70 6.10 1.02 9.22
C GLY A 70 6.09 2.56 9.20
N SER A 71 7.16 3.15 8.64
CA SER A 71 7.31 4.62 8.54
C SER A 71 6.19 5.29 7.71
N ASN A 72 5.71 4.65 6.63
CA ASN A 72 4.56 5.16 5.88
C ASN A 72 3.30 5.23 6.76
N THR A 73 3.00 4.18 7.53
CA THR A 73 1.86 4.16 8.46
C THR A 73 1.98 5.28 9.50
N ALA A 74 3.16 5.47 10.11
CA ALA A 74 3.38 6.53 11.09
C ALA A 74 3.19 7.94 10.49
N ARG A 75 3.70 8.18 9.28
CA ARG A 75 3.52 9.47 8.58
C ARG A 75 2.07 9.71 8.15
N ALA A 76 1.38 8.67 7.70
CA ALA A 76 -0.05 8.73 7.40
C ALA A 76 -0.87 9.12 8.65
N ILE A 77 -0.57 8.52 9.80
CA ILE A 77 -1.18 8.88 11.09
C ILE A 77 -0.92 10.35 11.42
N ALA A 78 0.34 10.80 11.34
CA ALA A 78 0.70 12.20 11.63
C ALA A 78 -0.01 13.20 10.70
N ALA A 79 -0.09 12.90 9.41
CA ALA A 79 -0.80 13.73 8.44
C ALA A 79 -2.31 13.76 8.70
N PHE A 80 -2.91 12.62 9.05
CA PHE A 80 -4.32 12.55 9.45
C PHE A 80 -4.59 13.32 10.74
N GLN A 81 -3.70 13.22 11.74
CA GLN A 81 -3.80 13.99 12.98
C GLN A 81 -3.79 15.50 12.68
N ARG A 82 -2.84 15.96 11.86
CA ARG A 82 -2.72 17.36 11.49
C ARG A 82 -3.96 17.88 10.74
N SER A 83 -4.55 17.08 9.85
CA SER A 83 -5.77 17.47 9.12
C SER A 83 -7.03 17.56 10.00
N ARG A 84 -6.94 17.04 11.23
CA ARG A 84 -7.99 17.04 12.26
C ARG A 84 -7.64 17.92 13.47
N ASP A 85 -6.63 18.78 13.34
CA ASP A 85 -6.17 19.68 14.41
C ASP A 85 -5.79 18.92 15.71
N LEU A 86 -5.26 17.71 15.57
CA LEU A 86 -4.75 16.88 16.65
C LEU A 86 -3.22 17.01 16.76
N ALA A 87 -2.66 16.60 17.90
CA ALA A 87 -1.22 16.41 18.03
C ALA A 87 -0.74 15.36 17.02
N ASP A 88 0.23 15.72 16.18
CA ASP A 88 0.72 14.97 15.02
C ASP A 88 1.92 14.07 15.36
N ASP A 89 1.81 13.33 16.46
CA ASP A 89 2.87 12.48 17.00
C ASP A 89 3.06 11.14 16.25
N GLY A 90 2.23 10.87 15.25
CA GLY A 90 2.26 9.64 14.44
C GLY A 90 1.78 8.40 15.19
N LYS A 91 1.12 8.56 16.34
CA LYS A 91 0.67 7.45 17.20
C LYS A 91 -0.85 7.32 17.23
N LEU A 92 -1.31 6.09 17.39
CA LEU A 92 -2.72 5.74 17.52
C LEU A 92 -3.24 5.96 18.95
N GLY A 93 -3.18 7.21 19.42
CA GLY A 93 -3.72 7.64 20.71
C GLY A 93 -5.25 7.71 20.71
N ALA A 94 -5.84 7.91 21.89
CA ALA A 94 -7.31 7.93 22.04
C ALA A 94 -8.01 8.99 21.16
N ALA A 95 -7.41 10.17 21.00
CA ALA A 95 -7.95 11.22 20.13
C ALA A 95 -7.90 10.81 18.64
N THR A 96 -6.80 10.20 18.20
CA THR A 96 -6.63 9.65 16.86
C THR A 96 -7.67 8.58 16.57
N TRP A 97 -7.85 7.62 17.49
CA TRP A 97 -8.86 6.57 17.36
C TRP A 97 -10.28 7.12 17.32
N LYS A 98 -10.60 8.10 18.17
CA LYS A 98 -11.89 8.78 18.13
C LYS A 98 -12.16 9.41 16.74
N ALA A 99 -11.13 10.03 16.14
CA ALA A 99 -11.26 10.64 14.82
C ALA A 99 -11.37 9.61 13.68
N LEU A 100 -10.63 8.50 13.75
CA LEU A 100 -10.72 7.39 12.79
C LEU A 100 -12.08 6.67 12.89
N ASN A 101 -12.59 6.49 14.11
CA ASN A 101 -13.88 5.84 14.39
C ASN A 101 -15.11 6.68 14.01
N ALA A 102 -14.91 7.89 13.48
CA ALA A 102 -15.99 8.62 12.81
C ALA A 102 -16.50 7.86 11.57
N ASP A 103 -15.63 7.01 11.00
CA ASP A 103 -16.02 6.03 10.01
C ASP A 103 -16.35 4.70 10.70
N SER A 104 -17.62 4.30 10.62
CA SER A 104 -18.17 3.11 11.26
C SER A 104 -18.39 1.94 10.31
N ALA A 105 -18.00 2.06 9.03
CA ALA A 105 -18.12 0.95 8.09
C ALA A 105 -17.14 -0.17 8.45
N GLU A 106 -17.55 -1.42 8.21
CA GLU A 106 -16.67 -2.58 8.39
C GLU A 106 -15.32 -2.36 7.69
N VAL A 107 -14.26 -2.78 8.35
CA VAL A 107 -12.87 -2.54 7.94
C VAL A 107 -12.37 -3.69 7.08
N LEU A 108 -12.76 -4.92 7.40
CA LEU A 108 -12.62 -6.08 6.56
C LEU A 108 -13.99 -6.58 6.14
N VAL A 109 -14.13 -6.93 4.87
CA VAL A 109 -15.37 -7.45 4.27
C VAL A 109 -15.11 -8.75 3.54
N ARG A 110 -16.17 -9.56 3.40
CA ARG A 110 -16.14 -10.76 2.57
C ARG A 110 -16.30 -10.38 1.11
N TYR A 111 -15.40 -10.90 0.27
CA TYR A 111 -15.42 -10.74 -1.17
C TYR A 111 -15.41 -12.11 -1.84
N THR A 112 -16.29 -12.31 -2.82
CA THR A 112 -16.26 -13.49 -3.68
C THR A 112 -15.43 -13.20 -4.91
N ILE A 113 -14.32 -13.93 -5.09
CA ILE A 113 -13.42 -13.78 -6.24
C ILE A 113 -14.20 -13.93 -7.53
N ALA A 114 -14.20 -12.89 -8.36
CA ALA A 114 -14.91 -12.88 -9.64
C ALA A 114 -14.10 -13.59 -10.72
N ALA A 115 -14.76 -13.99 -11.81
CA ALA A 115 -14.08 -14.60 -12.95
C ALA A 115 -13.00 -13.68 -13.57
N ALA A 116 -13.19 -12.36 -13.50
CA ALA A 116 -12.21 -11.40 -14.00
C ALA A 116 -10.95 -11.28 -13.11
N ASP A 117 -11.01 -11.71 -11.84
CA ASP A 117 -9.89 -11.60 -10.91
C ASP A 117 -8.87 -12.75 -11.06
N VAL A 118 -9.15 -13.77 -11.88
CA VAL A 118 -8.32 -14.99 -12.00
C VAL A 118 -7.60 -15.13 -13.34
N GLY A 119 -7.63 -14.10 -14.18
CA GLY A 119 -6.79 -14.01 -15.38
C GLY A 119 -7.54 -14.21 -16.70
N PRO A 120 -6.82 -14.49 -17.80
CA PRO A 120 -5.45 -15.03 -17.84
C PRO A 120 -4.36 -14.06 -17.38
N PHE A 121 -3.33 -14.59 -16.73
CA PHE A 121 -2.12 -13.86 -16.34
C PHE A 121 -0.90 -14.41 -17.08
N ASN A 122 0.03 -13.52 -17.44
CA ASN A 122 1.26 -13.88 -18.12
C ASN A 122 2.45 -13.50 -17.26
N ALA A 123 3.47 -14.37 -17.21
CA ALA A 123 4.75 -13.99 -16.64
C ALA A 123 5.35 -12.83 -17.46
N LEU A 124 5.94 -11.87 -16.76
CA LEU A 124 6.70 -10.80 -17.39
C LEU A 124 8.19 -11.13 -17.33
N PRO A 125 8.94 -10.94 -18.43
CA PRO A 125 10.39 -11.07 -18.40
C PRO A 125 10.98 -9.98 -17.49
N ASP A 126 12.12 -10.24 -16.87
CA ASP A 126 12.79 -9.22 -16.03
C ASP A 126 13.37 -8.08 -16.87
N ASP A 127 13.95 -8.43 -18.02
CA ASP A 127 14.62 -7.52 -18.95
C ASP A 127 13.66 -6.53 -19.62
N LEU A 128 14.07 -5.25 -19.67
CA LEU A 128 13.25 -4.15 -20.18
C LEU A 128 13.06 -4.24 -21.71
N MET A 129 14.07 -4.70 -22.45
CA MET A 129 13.97 -4.89 -23.89
C MET A 129 13.02 -6.02 -24.24
N GLU A 130 13.03 -7.12 -23.48
CA GLU A 130 12.05 -8.20 -23.64
C GLU A 130 10.63 -7.74 -23.27
N LYS A 131 10.45 -6.96 -22.19
CA LYS A 131 9.14 -6.36 -21.85
C LYS A 131 8.60 -5.50 -23.01
N SER A 132 9.46 -4.78 -23.72
CA SER A 132 9.06 -3.91 -24.84
C SER A 132 8.46 -4.65 -26.03
N LYS A 133 8.65 -5.97 -26.12
CA LYS A 133 8.07 -6.82 -27.16
C LYS A 133 6.65 -7.29 -26.84
N LEU A 134 6.19 -7.08 -25.60
CA LEU A 134 4.86 -7.50 -25.15
C LEU A 134 3.78 -6.50 -25.58
N ALA A 135 2.58 -7.01 -25.86
CA ALA A 135 1.43 -6.18 -26.23
C ALA A 135 0.81 -5.41 -25.05
N ALA A 136 1.05 -5.87 -23.82
CA ALA A 136 0.62 -5.22 -22.58
C ALA A 136 1.49 -5.72 -21.42
N LEU A 137 1.65 -4.88 -20.39
CA LEU A 137 2.30 -5.22 -19.13
C LEU A 137 1.23 -5.42 -18.05
N GLY A 138 0.44 -6.49 -18.22
CA GLY A 138 -0.66 -6.86 -17.32
C GLY A 138 -0.18 -7.43 -15.99
N TYR A 139 -1.13 -7.74 -15.10
CA TYR A 139 -0.85 -8.49 -13.86
C TYR A 139 -0.28 -9.88 -14.18
N THR A 140 0.57 -10.37 -13.28
CA THR A 140 1.23 -11.67 -13.38
C THR A 140 0.58 -12.75 -12.52
N SER A 141 -0.32 -12.37 -11.60
CA SER A 141 -1.06 -13.31 -10.76
C SER A 141 -2.37 -12.74 -10.22
N ALA A 142 -3.27 -13.62 -9.78
CA ALA A 142 -4.51 -13.23 -9.12
C ALA A 142 -4.24 -12.47 -7.80
N ALA A 143 -3.22 -12.89 -7.05
CA ALA A 143 -2.86 -12.27 -5.79
C ALA A 143 -2.36 -10.83 -5.98
N GLU A 144 -1.62 -10.55 -7.06
CA GLU A 144 -1.22 -9.20 -7.45
C GLU A 144 -2.43 -8.36 -7.87
N ALA A 145 -3.29 -8.88 -8.75
CA ALA A 145 -4.49 -8.17 -9.22
C ALA A 145 -5.46 -7.84 -8.07
N LEU A 146 -5.69 -8.79 -7.17
CA LEU A 146 -6.49 -8.58 -5.96
C LEU A 146 -5.79 -7.61 -4.99
N GLY A 147 -4.46 -7.67 -4.90
CA GLY A 147 -3.69 -6.74 -4.09
C GLY A 147 -3.88 -5.30 -4.53
N GLU A 148 -3.73 -5.04 -5.83
CA GLU A 148 -3.99 -3.74 -6.45
C GLU A 148 -5.45 -3.29 -6.25
N LYS A 149 -6.41 -4.22 -6.40
CA LYS A 149 -7.85 -3.94 -6.22
C LYS A 149 -8.22 -3.52 -4.79
N PHE A 150 -7.58 -4.11 -3.78
CA PHE A 150 -7.89 -3.86 -2.37
C PHE A 150 -6.80 -3.08 -1.63
N HIS A 151 -5.91 -2.43 -2.39
CA HIS A 151 -4.76 -1.65 -1.90
C HIS A 151 -3.87 -2.43 -0.93
N ALA A 152 -3.81 -3.76 -1.06
CA ALA A 152 -3.25 -4.67 -0.09
C ALA A 152 -2.06 -5.44 -0.66
N SER A 153 -1.10 -5.76 0.19
CA SER A 153 -0.02 -6.67 -0.21
C SER A 153 -0.59 -8.08 -0.50
N PRO A 154 -0.11 -8.78 -1.53
CA PRO A 154 -0.47 -10.18 -1.76
C PRO A 154 -0.24 -11.08 -0.53
N LYS A 155 0.81 -10.77 0.25
CA LYS A 155 1.12 -11.46 1.50
C LYS A 155 0.07 -11.22 2.59
N LEU A 156 -0.47 -10.01 2.71
CA LEU A 156 -1.57 -9.74 3.64
C LEU A 156 -2.83 -10.50 3.22
N LEU A 157 -3.19 -10.47 1.93
CA LEU A 157 -4.34 -11.21 1.43
C LEU A 157 -4.23 -12.72 1.74
N GLN A 158 -3.04 -13.30 1.57
CA GLN A 158 -2.80 -14.69 1.96
C GLN A 158 -2.92 -14.93 3.48
N ARG A 159 -2.45 -13.99 4.31
CA ARG A 159 -2.54 -14.07 5.79
C ARG A 159 -3.98 -13.95 6.29
N LEU A 160 -4.79 -13.10 5.68
CA LEU A 160 -6.21 -12.96 5.99
C LEU A 160 -7.03 -14.20 5.58
N ASN A 161 -6.51 -14.99 4.65
CA ASN A 161 -7.22 -16.10 4.01
C ASN A 161 -6.43 -17.42 4.06
N PRO A 162 -6.11 -17.93 5.26
CA PRO A 162 -5.34 -19.16 5.39
C PRO A 162 -6.06 -20.33 4.71
N GLY A 163 -5.36 -21.02 3.81
CA GLY A 163 -5.86 -22.19 3.08
C GLY A 163 -6.86 -21.88 1.95
N LYS A 164 -7.13 -20.61 1.63
CA LYS A 164 -7.98 -20.23 0.50
C LYS A 164 -7.12 -20.01 -0.75
N ALA A 165 -7.65 -20.45 -1.90
CA ALA A 165 -7.04 -20.23 -3.20
C ALA A 165 -7.44 -18.84 -3.74
N LEU A 166 -6.46 -17.93 -3.87
CA LEU A 166 -6.70 -16.57 -4.40
C LEU A 166 -6.87 -16.53 -5.92
N ASP A 167 -6.58 -17.62 -6.62
CA ASP A 167 -6.64 -17.78 -8.07
C ASP A 167 -7.88 -18.57 -8.54
N LYS A 168 -8.86 -18.77 -7.65
CA LYS A 168 -10.07 -19.52 -7.94
C LYS A 168 -11.33 -18.68 -7.79
N ALA A 169 -12.00 -18.42 -8.91
CA ALA A 169 -13.29 -17.72 -8.93
C ALA A 169 -14.34 -18.46 -8.09
N GLY A 170 -15.21 -17.70 -7.42
CA GLY A 170 -16.20 -18.20 -6.47
C GLY A 170 -15.64 -18.46 -5.06
N THR A 171 -14.32 -18.37 -4.85
CA THR A 171 -13.75 -18.46 -3.50
C THR A 171 -14.13 -17.20 -2.71
N GLU A 172 -14.72 -17.39 -1.54
CA GLU A 172 -14.94 -16.30 -0.59
C GLU A 172 -13.68 -16.05 0.24
N ILE A 173 -13.23 -14.79 0.25
CA ILE A 173 -12.06 -14.30 0.95
C ILE A 173 -12.39 -13.05 1.77
N LEU A 174 -11.63 -12.79 2.82
CA LEU A 174 -11.64 -11.57 3.60
C LEU A 174 -10.64 -10.58 3.00
N VAL A 175 -11.06 -9.34 2.77
CA VAL A 175 -10.24 -8.28 2.15
C VAL A 175 -10.42 -6.95 2.88
N PRO A 176 -9.43 -6.04 2.81
CA PRO A 176 -9.62 -4.64 3.20
C PRO A 176 -10.82 -3.99 2.49
N ASN A 177 -11.69 -3.35 3.26
CA ASN A 177 -12.79 -2.58 2.72
C ASN A 177 -12.33 -1.16 2.40
N ILE A 178 -12.00 -0.92 1.14
CA ILE A 178 -11.56 0.39 0.63
C ILE A 178 -12.72 1.33 0.25
N ASP A 179 -13.97 0.84 0.21
CA ASP A 179 -15.13 1.55 -0.38
C ASP A 179 -15.94 2.44 0.59
N GLY A 180 -15.36 2.84 1.73
CA GLY A 180 -16.09 3.60 2.78
C GLY A 180 -15.77 5.11 2.88
N GLY A 181 -14.87 5.62 2.03
CA GLY A 181 -14.45 7.03 2.06
C GLY A 181 -15.40 7.97 1.31
N ALA A 182 -15.48 9.23 1.76
CA ALA A 182 -16.08 10.28 0.93
C ALA A 182 -15.27 10.47 -0.36
N PRO A 183 -15.88 10.76 -1.52
CA PRO A 183 -15.12 11.04 -2.74
C PRO A 183 -14.12 12.17 -2.52
N LEU A 184 -12.90 12.00 -3.05
CA LEU A 184 -11.87 13.02 -3.00
C LEU A 184 -12.29 14.24 -3.85
N PRO A 185 -12.38 15.45 -3.27
CA PRO A 185 -12.71 16.65 -4.04
C PRO A 185 -11.55 17.07 -4.96
N GLN A 186 -11.83 17.98 -5.89
CA GLN A 186 -10.78 18.60 -6.70
C GLN A 186 -9.80 19.36 -5.80
N ALA A 187 -8.51 19.14 -6.02
CA ALA A 187 -7.44 19.82 -5.31
C ALA A 187 -7.23 21.22 -5.89
N ALA A 188 -7.06 22.20 -5.02
CA ALA A 188 -6.58 23.52 -5.43
C ALA A 188 -5.10 23.49 -5.78
N ARG A 189 -4.32 22.58 -5.14
CA ARG A 189 -2.88 22.44 -5.35
C ARG A 189 -2.37 21.05 -4.94
N VAL A 190 -1.32 20.60 -5.61
CA VAL A 190 -0.51 19.43 -5.26
C VAL A 190 0.76 19.91 -4.56
N ILE A 191 1.13 19.24 -3.46
CA ILE A 191 2.40 19.48 -2.76
C ILE A 191 3.18 18.17 -2.76
N VAL A 192 4.39 18.17 -3.29
CA VAL A 192 5.34 17.06 -3.17
C VAL A 192 6.38 17.45 -2.14
N ASP A 193 6.42 16.72 -1.04
CA ASP A 193 7.32 16.99 0.08
C ASP A 193 8.34 15.86 0.19
N LYS A 194 9.61 16.20 -0.01
CA LYS A 194 10.71 15.22 -0.01
C LYS A 194 11.02 14.73 1.40
N SER A 195 11.00 15.59 2.40
CA SER A 195 11.24 15.27 3.82
C SER A 195 10.17 14.33 4.39
N ASP A 196 8.92 14.50 3.96
CA ASP A 196 7.80 13.63 4.32
C ASP A 196 7.68 12.42 3.37
N SER A 197 8.45 12.38 2.27
CA SER A 197 8.33 11.37 1.22
C SER A 197 6.87 11.19 0.79
N SER A 198 6.25 12.29 0.35
CA SER A 198 4.81 12.34 0.12
C SER A 198 4.37 13.23 -1.02
N VAL A 199 3.16 12.94 -1.49
CA VAL A 199 2.33 13.85 -2.28
C VAL A 199 1.08 14.15 -1.47
N ALA A 200 0.83 15.43 -1.19
CA ALA A 200 -0.37 15.91 -0.55
C ALA A 200 -1.23 16.71 -1.54
N LEU A 201 -2.54 16.63 -1.35
CA LEU A 201 -3.53 17.47 -2.02
C LEU A 201 -4.09 18.46 -1.02
N VAL A 202 -4.17 19.72 -1.40
CA VAL A 202 -4.74 20.78 -0.57
C VAL A 202 -5.90 21.47 -1.27
N ASP A 203 -6.89 21.88 -0.49
CA ASP A 203 -8.01 22.68 -0.95
C ASP A 203 -7.66 24.18 -1.03
N ALA A 204 -8.63 25.00 -1.42
CA ALA A 204 -8.45 26.46 -1.58
C ALA A 204 -8.24 27.21 -0.25
N ALA A 205 -8.48 26.55 0.89
CA ALA A 205 -8.22 27.06 2.23
C ALA A 205 -6.90 26.54 2.82
N ASP A 206 -6.02 25.97 1.96
CA ASP A 206 -4.75 25.36 2.33
C ASP A 206 -4.87 24.15 3.27
N LYS A 207 -6.05 23.54 3.37
CA LYS A 207 -6.24 22.32 4.17
C LYS A 207 -5.85 21.09 3.36
N THR A 208 -5.04 20.21 3.97
CA THR A 208 -4.74 18.89 3.41
C THR A 208 -6.00 18.03 3.35
N ILE A 209 -6.40 17.67 2.13
CA ILE A 209 -7.55 16.80 1.83
C ILE A 209 -7.12 15.37 1.50
N ALA A 210 -5.86 15.17 1.11
CA ALA A 210 -5.25 13.86 0.95
C ALA A 210 -3.74 13.92 1.17
N ARG A 211 -3.15 12.79 1.57
CA ARG A 211 -1.71 12.60 1.67
C ARG A 211 -1.34 11.17 1.32
N TYR A 212 -0.38 11.02 0.44
CA TYR A 212 0.04 9.73 -0.11
C TYR A 212 1.55 9.55 0.00
N PRO A 213 2.05 8.36 0.35
CA PRO A 213 3.48 8.10 0.31
C PRO A 213 3.99 8.16 -1.11
N ALA A 214 5.20 8.67 -1.28
CA ALA A 214 5.83 8.84 -2.57
C ALA A 214 7.32 8.52 -2.48
N SER A 215 7.85 7.92 -3.54
CA SER A 215 9.29 7.87 -3.76
C SER A 215 9.69 9.02 -4.67
N THR A 216 10.64 9.84 -4.22
CA THR A 216 11.13 11.03 -4.93
C THR A 216 12.53 10.81 -5.51
N GLY A 217 13.08 11.83 -6.17
CA GLY A 217 14.41 11.81 -6.77
C GLY A 217 15.55 11.49 -5.82
N SER A 218 16.59 10.82 -6.34
CA SER A 218 17.82 10.44 -5.64
C SER A 218 18.81 11.60 -5.52
N LYS A 219 19.98 11.34 -4.91
CA LYS A 219 21.09 12.30 -4.95
C LYS A 219 21.58 12.58 -6.39
N HIS A 220 21.53 11.58 -7.27
CA HIS A 220 21.96 11.72 -8.66
C HIS A 220 20.93 12.48 -9.51
N ASP A 221 19.65 12.18 -9.27
CA ASP A 221 18.52 12.77 -9.98
C ASP A 221 17.58 13.42 -8.96
N PRO A 222 17.92 14.61 -8.42
CA PRO A 222 17.17 15.21 -7.33
C PRO A 222 15.78 15.64 -7.76
N LEU A 223 14.86 15.66 -6.79
CA LEU A 223 13.54 16.26 -6.95
C LEU A 223 13.73 17.74 -7.35
N PRO A 224 13.11 18.21 -8.47
CA PRO A 224 13.26 19.59 -8.91
C PRO A 224 12.36 20.50 -8.06
N VAL A 225 12.85 20.89 -6.89
CA VAL A 225 12.19 21.83 -5.97
C VAL A 225 11.83 23.13 -6.71
N GLY A 226 10.59 23.59 -6.52
CA GLY A 226 10.06 24.77 -7.17
C GLY A 226 8.55 24.69 -7.41
N GLU A 227 8.04 25.71 -8.08
CA GLU A 227 6.63 25.82 -8.46
C GLU A 227 6.43 25.36 -9.90
N TRP A 228 5.56 24.38 -10.07
CA TRP A 228 5.20 23.79 -11.35
C TRP A 228 3.68 23.78 -11.53
N LYS A 229 3.23 23.28 -12.68
CA LYS A 229 1.81 23.08 -12.97
C LYS A 229 1.59 21.69 -13.54
N ILE A 230 0.46 21.09 -13.22
CA ILE A 230 -0.04 19.93 -13.94
C ILE A 230 -0.37 20.35 -15.37
N LYS A 231 0.21 19.67 -16.36
CA LYS A 231 -0.06 19.89 -17.78
C LYS A 231 -1.19 19.01 -18.31
N GLY A 232 -1.30 17.80 -17.78
CA GLY A 232 -2.32 16.84 -18.18
C GLY A 232 -2.14 15.49 -17.50
N VAL A 233 -3.10 14.60 -17.77
CA VAL A 233 -3.12 13.24 -17.25
C VAL A 233 -3.19 12.28 -18.44
N ALA A 234 -2.28 11.32 -18.49
CA ALA A 234 -2.36 10.17 -19.38
C ALA A 234 -2.72 8.92 -18.57
N ARG A 235 -3.83 8.27 -18.92
CA ARG A 235 -4.27 6.99 -18.35
C ARG A 235 -3.79 5.86 -19.24
N ASN A 236 -3.25 4.81 -18.61
CA ASN A 236 -2.59 3.67 -19.26
C ASN A 236 -1.59 4.12 -20.35
N PRO A 237 -0.55 4.89 -19.98
CA PRO A 237 0.41 5.41 -20.94
C PRO A 237 1.32 4.32 -21.51
N ASP A 238 1.75 4.50 -22.77
CA ASP A 238 2.99 3.88 -23.26
C ASP A 238 4.19 4.47 -22.48
N PHE A 239 5.19 3.65 -22.17
CA PHE A 239 6.45 4.16 -21.60
C PHE A 239 7.55 4.20 -22.67
N HIS A 240 8.02 5.41 -22.95
CA HIS A 240 9.10 5.65 -23.90
C HIS A 240 10.45 5.66 -23.18
N TYR A 241 11.02 4.48 -23.01
CA TYR A 241 12.34 4.32 -22.39
C TYR A 241 13.44 4.90 -23.29
N ASN A 242 14.30 5.72 -22.69
CA ASN A 242 15.51 6.24 -23.31
C ASN A 242 16.69 6.02 -22.37
N PRO A 243 17.60 5.07 -22.65
CA PRO A 243 18.71 4.74 -21.74
C PRO A 243 19.64 5.93 -21.47
N ALA A 244 19.72 6.90 -22.40
CA ALA A 244 20.53 8.10 -22.22
C ALA A 244 20.05 9.04 -21.08
N LEU A 245 18.84 8.81 -20.55
CA LEU A 245 18.30 9.57 -19.41
C LEU A 245 18.60 8.93 -18.06
N PHE A 246 19.22 7.75 -18.02
CA PHE A 246 19.49 7.01 -16.79
C PHE A 246 20.99 6.75 -16.66
N TRP A 247 21.59 7.20 -15.56
CA TRP A 247 23.02 7.05 -15.32
C TRP A 247 23.46 5.59 -15.08
N ASP A 248 22.53 4.73 -14.68
CA ASP A 248 22.68 3.31 -14.38
C ASP A 248 22.00 2.39 -15.42
N ALA A 249 21.63 2.91 -16.59
CA ALA A 249 21.09 2.08 -17.66
C ALA A 249 22.08 0.98 -18.05
N ASP A 250 21.55 -0.22 -18.35
CA ASP A 250 22.34 -1.28 -18.96
C ASP A 250 22.91 -0.78 -20.31
N PRO A 251 24.23 -0.83 -20.53
CA PRO A 251 24.86 -0.35 -21.75
C PRO A 251 24.38 -1.05 -23.03
N SER A 252 23.79 -2.24 -22.92
CA SER A 252 23.22 -2.99 -24.05
C SER A 252 21.82 -2.52 -24.44
N HIS A 253 21.14 -1.73 -23.59
CA HIS A 253 19.80 -1.26 -23.87
C HIS A 253 19.77 -0.20 -24.97
N ALA A 254 18.69 -0.23 -25.75
CA ALA A 254 18.34 0.80 -26.72
C ALA A 254 17.06 1.53 -26.30
N LYS A 255 16.70 2.58 -27.04
CA LYS A 255 15.38 3.21 -26.90
C LYS A 255 14.31 2.17 -27.16
N ALA A 256 13.32 2.10 -26.28
CA ALA A 256 12.24 1.13 -26.35
C ALA A 256 10.90 1.78 -26.02
N LYS A 257 9.82 1.24 -26.59
CA LYS A 257 8.45 1.60 -26.20
C LYS A 257 7.83 0.41 -25.50
N LEU A 258 7.47 0.58 -24.24
CA LEU A 258 6.78 -0.45 -23.47
C LEU A 258 5.28 -0.16 -23.50
N ALA A 259 4.51 -1.21 -23.76
CA ALA A 259 3.06 -1.14 -23.82
C ALA A 259 2.43 -0.79 -22.45
N PRO A 260 1.18 -0.32 -22.43
CA PRO A 260 0.50 0.00 -21.18
C PRO A 260 0.21 -1.22 -20.30
N GLY A 261 -0.08 -0.94 -19.04
CA GLY A 261 -0.56 -1.92 -18.07
C GLY A 261 -0.10 -1.60 -16.64
N PRO A 262 -0.67 -2.26 -15.63
CA PRO A 262 -0.30 -2.04 -14.22
C PRO A 262 1.18 -2.31 -13.93
N ASN A 263 1.82 -3.17 -14.72
CA ASN A 263 3.25 -3.47 -14.62
C ASN A 263 4.16 -2.61 -15.51
N ASN A 264 3.61 -1.57 -16.13
CA ASN A 264 4.41 -0.59 -16.84
C ASN A 264 5.30 0.19 -15.84
N PRO A 265 6.57 0.53 -16.15
CA PRO A 265 7.43 1.29 -15.24
C PRO A 265 6.87 2.62 -14.73
N VAL A 266 5.94 3.24 -15.45
CA VAL A 266 5.21 4.44 -15.01
C VAL A 266 3.78 4.16 -14.53
N GLY A 267 3.43 2.88 -14.36
CA GLY A 267 2.15 2.43 -13.83
C GLY A 267 0.96 2.72 -14.74
N THR A 268 -0.23 2.78 -14.12
CA THR A 268 -1.51 3.01 -14.81
C THR A 268 -1.78 4.48 -15.15
N VAL A 269 -1.00 5.41 -14.59
CA VAL A 269 -1.25 6.85 -14.70
C VAL A 269 0.07 7.61 -14.76
N TRP A 270 0.12 8.57 -15.68
CA TRP A 270 1.13 9.63 -15.72
C TRP A 270 0.45 11.01 -15.58
N VAL A 271 0.84 11.77 -14.58
CA VAL A 271 0.46 13.17 -14.39
C VAL A 271 1.66 14.04 -14.78
N ASP A 272 1.52 14.75 -15.91
CA ASP A 272 2.61 15.53 -16.51
C ASP A 272 2.83 16.85 -15.77
N LEU A 273 4.10 17.20 -15.52
CA LEU A 273 4.47 18.46 -14.90
C LEU A 273 4.97 19.47 -15.94
N SER A 274 4.86 20.76 -15.63
CA SER A 274 5.42 21.81 -16.48
C SER A 274 6.94 21.77 -16.59
N LYS A 275 7.62 21.00 -15.72
CA LYS A 275 9.03 20.65 -15.80
C LYS A 275 9.23 19.51 -16.81
N GLU A 276 10.02 19.79 -17.85
CA GLU A 276 10.33 18.82 -18.91
C GLU A 276 10.93 17.52 -18.36
N HIS A 277 10.39 16.38 -18.80
CA HIS A 277 10.73 15.00 -18.40
C HIS A 277 10.32 14.56 -16.99
N TYR A 278 9.61 15.39 -16.21
CA TYR A 278 9.17 15.03 -14.87
C TYR A 278 7.66 14.82 -14.83
N GLY A 279 7.24 13.83 -14.05
CA GLY A 279 5.84 13.53 -13.80
C GLY A 279 5.62 12.91 -12.43
N ILE A 280 4.36 12.90 -12.01
CA ILE A 280 3.87 12.09 -10.89
C ILE A 280 3.15 10.89 -11.49
N HIS A 281 3.56 9.67 -11.12
CA HIS A 281 3.08 8.48 -11.82
C HIS A 281 2.93 7.26 -10.92
N GLY A 282 2.22 6.24 -11.42
CA GLY A 282 2.04 4.95 -10.76
C GLY A 282 3.31 4.09 -10.77
N THR A 283 3.25 2.89 -10.19
CA THR A 283 4.39 1.97 -10.17
C THR A 283 3.93 0.52 -10.02
N PRO A 284 4.63 -0.45 -10.64
CA PRO A 284 4.41 -1.87 -10.40
C PRO A 284 4.78 -2.32 -8.98
N GLU A 285 5.51 -1.49 -8.23
CA GLU A 285 6.15 -1.90 -6.98
C GLU A 285 5.63 -1.08 -5.78
N PRO A 286 4.33 -1.20 -5.43
CA PRO A 286 3.72 -0.39 -4.37
C PRO A 286 4.44 -0.57 -3.01
N SER A 287 4.97 -1.78 -2.74
CA SER A 287 5.72 -2.09 -1.53
C SER A 287 7.01 -1.26 -1.35
N LYS A 288 7.55 -0.68 -2.44
CA LYS A 288 8.78 0.16 -2.44
C LYS A 288 8.51 1.66 -2.31
N VAL A 289 7.26 2.09 -2.43
CA VAL A 289 6.89 3.52 -2.39
C VAL A 289 7.20 4.13 -1.02
N GLY A 290 7.94 5.24 -1.02
CA GLY A 290 8.40 5.92 0.21
C GLY A 290 9.52 5.20 0.95
N LYS A 291 10.14 4.19 0.31
CA LYS A 291 11.27 3.39 0.84
C LYS A 291 12.49 3.35 -0.08
N THR A 292 12.33 3.78 -1.33
CA THR A 292 13.40 3.82 -2.34
C THR A 292 13.43 5.17 -3.05
N GLU A 293 14.60 5.52 -3.58
CA GLU A 293 14.80 6.72 -4.42
C GLU A 293 14.56 6.40 -5.90
N SER A 294 14.21 7.41 -6.68
CA SER A 294 13.94 7.34 -8.12
C SER A 294 14.99 8.11 -8.95
N HIS A 295 14.89 8.00 -10.27
CA HIS A 295 15.63 8.82 -11.24
C HIS A 295 14.98 10.21 -11.46
N GLY A 296 14.43 10.81 -10.41
CA GLY A 296 13.91 12.17 -10.40
C GLY A 296 12.39 12.31 -10.41
N CYS A 297 11.66 11.32 -10.93
CA CYS A 297 10.19 11.34 -10.96
C CYS A 297 9.54 11.04 -9.60
N ILE A 298 8.24 11.31 -9.47
CA ILE A 298 7.50 11.07 -8.24
C ILE A 298 6.65 9.81 -8.42
N ARG A 299 6.99 8.73 -7.69
CA ARG A 299 6.29 7.45 -7.80
C ARG A 299 5.29 7.24 -6.68
N LEU A 300 4.08 6.86 -7.06
CA LEU A 300 2.96 6.49 -6.20
C LEU A 300 2.54 5.05 -6.54
N SER A 301 1.77 4.37 -5.67
CA SER A 301 1.06 3.16 -6.09
C SER A 301 0.07 3.50 -7.20
N ASN A 302 -0.29 2.51 -8.04
CA ASN A 302 -1.20 2.72 -9.17
C ASN A 302 -2.55 3.30 -8.70
N TRP A 303 -3.18 2.70 -7.69
CA TRP A 303 -4.45 3.19 -7.12
C TRP A 303 -4.37 4.63 -6.59
N THR A 304 -3.24 5.01 -6.00
CA THR A 304 -2.99 6.37 -5.52
C THR A 304 -2.82 7.34 -6.68
N ALA A 305 -2.07 6.95 -7.72
CA ALA A 305 -1.89 7.77 -8.91
C ALA A 305 -3.23 8.00 -9.62
N ASP A 306 -4.11 6.99 -9.65
CA ASP A 306 -5.48 7.09 -10.14
C ASP A 306 -6.33 8.06 -9.32
N ALA A 307 -6.26 8.01 -7.99
CA ALA A 307 -6.93 8.95 -7.10
C ALA A 307 -6.43 10.40 -7.30
N LEU A 308 -5.11 10.59 -7.38
CA LEU A 308 -4.50 11.89 -7.69
C LEU A 308 -4.99 12.43 -9.03
N ALA A 309 -4.94 11.61 -10.09
CA ALA A 309 -5.38 11.99 -11.42
C ALA A 309 -6.86 12.36 -11.51
N ALA A 310 -7.71 11.78 -10.65
CA ALA A 310 -9.12 12.15 -10.55
C ALA A 310 -9.33 13.51 -9.87
N ALA A 311 -8.39 13.94 -9.02
CA ALA A 311 -8.50 15.16 -8.20
C ALA A 311 -7.77 16.39 -8.78
N VAL A 312 -7.09 16.26 -9.93
CA VAL A 312 -6.33 17.36 -10.55
C VAL A 312 -6.77 17.62 -11.98
N ALA A 313 -6.50 18.83 -12.47
CA ALA A 313 -6.78 19.26 -13.83
C ALA A 313 -5.56 20.00 -14.43
N PRO A 314 -5.48 20.13 -15.77
CA PRO A 314 -4.50 21.02 -16.38
C PRO A 314 -4.55 22.42 -15.75
N GLY A 315 -3.39 22.93 -15.33
CA GLY A 315 -3.24 24.20 -14.64
C GLY A 315 -3.24 24.12 -13.12
N THR A 316 -3.63 22.99 -12.50
CA THR A 316 -3.48 22.78 -11.05
C THR A 316 -2.01 23.02 -10.65
N PRO A 317 -1.71 23.93 -9.70
CA PRO A 317 -0.36 24.15 -9.22
C PRO A 317 0.22 22.89 -8.56
N ALA A 318 1.51 22.65 -8.77
CA ALA A 318 2.28 21.60 -8.13
C ALA A 318 3.52 22.22 -7.49
N ILE A 319 3.59 22.25 -6.16
CA ILE A 319 4.74 22.74 -5.40
C ILE A 319 5.59 21.54 -5.03
N LEU A 320 6.85 21.52 -5.46
CA LEU A 320 7.85 20.55 -5.02
C LEU A 320 8.74 21.25 -4.00
N GLN A 321 8.85 20.69 -2.80
CA GLN A 321 9.61 21.25 -1.69
C GLN A 321 10.54 20.22 -1.05
N GLU A 322 11.50 20.72 -0.27
CA GLU A 322 12.37 19.89 0.56
C GLU A 322 11.62 19.20 1.69
#